data_AF-A0A9J5XN78-F1
#
_entry.id   AF-A0A9J5XN78-F1
#
_cell.length_a   1.000
_cell.length_b   1.000
_cell.length_c   1.000
_cell.angle_alpha   90.00
_cell.angle_beta   90.00
_cell.angle_gamma   90.00
#
_symmetry.space_group_name_H-M   'P 1'
#
loop_
_entity.id
_entity.type
_entity.pdbx_description
1 polymer ?
#
loop_
_entity_poly.entity_id
_entity_poly.type
_entity_poly.pdbx_seq_one_letter_code
_entity_poly.pdbx_strand_id
1 'polypeptide(L)'
;MGSSFTASRRNGGNFELYLQKMALNEIEEMLDHLRRIKNRRDLYVDTIDEIEILEMELRFWGTFIKYHHVLLPDSLVKLVKNAKLIVRMLYRVFDGIPDEC
;
A
#
# COMPACT_ATOMS: atom_id res chain seq x y z
N MET A 1 -50.56 10.77 -15.00
CA MET A 1 -49.80 9.89 -15.92
C MET A 1 -48.53 10.62 -16.33
N GLY A 2 -47.38 9.96 -16.26
CA GLY A 2 -46.14 10.42 -16.90
C GLY A 2 -45.00 10.84 -15.98
N SER A 3 -44.53 9.95 -15.10
CA SER A 3 -43.19 10.06 -14.50
C SER A 3 -42.13 10.00 -15.61
N SER A 4 -41.23 10.98 -15.65
CA SER A 4 -40.07 10.96 -16.55
C SER A 4 -38.79 11.25 -15.77
N PHE A 5 -37.95 10.21 -15.71
CA PHE A 5 -36.49 10.25 -15.75
C PHE A 5 -35.73 11.31 -14.93
N THR A 6 -35.08 10.86 -13.85
CA THR A 6 -33.63 11.04 -13.68
C THR A 6 -33.03 9.82 -13.01
N ALA A 7 -32.52 8.88 -13.81
CA ALA A 7 -31.57 7.88 -13.33
C ALA A 7 -30.24 8.59 -13.04
N SER A 8 -30.05 9.02 -11.79
CA SER A 8 -28.77 9.57 -11.34
C SER A 8 -27.77 8.42 -11.19
N ARG A 9 -26.81 8.45 -12.09
CA ARG A 9 -25.71 7.52 -12.38
C ARG A 9 -24.85 7.28 -11.13
N ARG A 10 -25.12 6.22 -10.36
CA ARG A 10 -24.19 5.69 -9.34
C ARG A 10 -23.27 4.62 -9.96
N ASN A 11 -22.31 5.03 -10.78
CA ASN A 11 -21.31 4.10 -11.36
C ASN A 11 -19.86 4.39 -10.93
N GLY A 12 -19.60 5.41 -10.10
CA GLY A 12 -18.25 5.74 -9.63
C GLY A 12 -17.73 4.83 -8.50
N GLY A 13 -18.63 4.32 -7.64
CA GLY A 13 -18.23 3.57 -6.44
C GLY A 13 -17.63 2.19 -6.70
N ASN A 14 -17.92 1.57 -7.85
CA ASN A 14 -17.40 0.23 -8.16
C ASN A 14 -15.93 0.26 -8.58
N PHE A 15 -15.49 1.30 -9.29
CA PHE A 15 -14.11 1.43 -9.75
C PHE A 15 -13.18 1.82 -8.59
N GLU A 16 -13.62 2.76 -7.75
CA GLU A 16 -12.86 3.17 -6.57
C GLU A 16 -12.69 2.03 -5.55
N LEU A 17 -13.76 1.25 -5.31
CA LEU A 17 -13.71 0.06 -4.47
C LEU A 17 -12.78 -1.02 -5.06
N TYR A 18 -12.75 -1.17 -6.39
CA TYR A 18 -11.84 -2.09 -7.07
C TYR A 18 -10.37 -1.66 -6.91
N LEU A 19 -10.07 -0.37 -7.09
CA LEU A 19 -8.73 0.17 -6.88
C LEU A 19 -8.26 -0.01 -5.43
N GLN A 20 -9.14 0.24 -4.45
CA GLN A 20 -8.82 0.00 -3.03
C GLN A 20 -8.50 -1.47 -2.77
N LYS A 21 -9.30 -2.40 -3.33
CA LYS A 21 -9.03 -3.83 -3.21
C LYS A 21 -7.70 -4.23 -3.84
N MET A 22 -7.36 -3.71 -5.02
CA MET A 22 -6.08 -3.99 -5.66
C MET A 22 -4.91 -3.46 -4.81
N ALA A 23 -4.99 -2.23 -4.33
CA ALA A 23 -3.94 -1.63 -3.51
C ALA A 23 -3.74 -2.38 -2.17
N LEU A 24 -4.82 -2.84 -1.54
CA LEU A 24 -4.72 -3.66 -0.33
C LEU A 24 -4.09 -5.03 -0.61
N ASN A 25 -4.41 -5.64 -1.74
CA ASN A 25 -3.83 -6.92 -2.14
C ASN A 25 -2.32 -6.79 -2.43
N GLU A 26 -1.89 -5.71 -3.09
CA GLU A 26 -0.47 -5.41 -3.32
C GLU A 26 0.28 -5.20 -1.99
N ILE A 27 -0.33 -4.52 -1.01
CA ILE A 27 0.25 -4.36 0.33
C ILE A 27 0.39 -5.71 1.04
N GLU A 28 -0.62 -6.58 0.96
CA GLU A 28 -0.57 -7.92 1.54
C GLU A 28 0.53 -8.78 0.89
N GLU A 29 0.67 -8.72 -0.42
CA GLU A 29 1.73 -9.41 -1.17
C GLU A 29 3.13 -8.90 -0.77
N MET A 30 3.31 -7.58 -0.65
CA MET A 30 4.57 -6.99 -0.18
C MET A 30 4.90 -7.41 1.26
N LEU A 31 3.91 -7.44 2.16
CA LEU A 31 4.11 -7.92 3.53
C LEU A 31 4.53 -9.40 3.57
N ASP A 32 3.95 -10.25 2.71
CA ASP A 32 4.38 -11.65 2.59
C ASP A 32 5.82 -11.74 2.07
N HIS A 33 6.19 -10.90 1.11
CA HIS A 33 7.55 -10.85 0.59
C HIS A 33 8.56 -10.43 1.68
N LEU A 34 8.26 -9.39 2.45
CA LEU A 34 9.11 -8.95 3.57
C LEU A 34 9.30 -10.05 4.61
N ARG A 35 8.25 -10.81 4.93
CA ARG A 35 8.36 -11.97 5.83
C ARG A 35 9.29 -13.06 5.29
N ARG A 36 9.23 -13.34 3.99
CA ARG A 36 10.14 -14.31 3.35
C ARG A 36 11.57 -13.83 3.40
N ILE A 37 11.82 -12.54 3.17
CA ILE A 37 13.14 -11.93 3.28
C ILE A 37 13.63 -12.02 4.72
N LYS A 38 12.84 -11.58 5.71
CA LYS A 38 13.16 -11.62 7.14
C LYS A 38 13.55 -13.01 7.65
N ASN A 39 12.99 -14.07 7.05
CA ASN A 39 13.31 -15.45 7.37
C ASN A 39 14.62 -15.97 6.72
N ARG A 40 15.30 -15.17 5.88
CA ARG A 40 16.63 -15.50 5.34
C ARG A 40 17.67 -15.41 6.45
N ARG A 41 18.64 -16.32 6.42
CA ARG A 41 19.54 -16.62 7.55
C ARG A 41 20.74 -15.67 7.64
N ASP A 42 20.95 -14.85 6.63
CA ASP A 42 22.16 -14.07 6.33
C ASP A 42 21.92 -12.55 6.27
N LEU A 43 20.78 -12.08 6.79
CA LEU A 43 20.50 -10.64 6.82
C LEU A 43 21.34 -9.92 7.88
N TYR A 44 21.84 -8.74 7.51
CA TYR A 44 22.45 -7.80 8.45
C TYR A 44 21.38 -7.21 9.38
N VAL A 45 21.78 -6.85 10.61
CA VAL A 45 20.88 -6.23 11.60
C VAL A 45 20.22 -4.96 11.05
N ASP A 46 20.98 -4.12 10.36
CA ASP A 46 20.45 -2.90 9.72
C ASP A 46 19.38 -3.22 8.66
N THR A 47 19.50 -4.34 7.95
CA THR A 47 18.50 -4.80 6.97
C THR A 47 17.23 -5.30 7.68
N ILE A 48 17.36 -5.94 8.84
CA ILE A 48 16.20 -6.38 9.64
C ILE A 48 15.42 -5.16 10.16
N ASP A 49 16.11 -4.14 10.66
CA ASP A 49 15.49 -2.90 11.14
C ASP A 49 14.75 -2.17 9.99
N GLU A 50 15.36 -2.09 8.80
CA GLU A 50 14.71 -1.52 7.61
C GLU A 50 13.44 -2.30 7.21
N ILE A 51 13.47 -3.64 7.28
CA ILE A 51 12.31 -4.50 7.02
C ILE A 51 11.18 -4.26 8.04
N GLU A 52 11.50 -4.15 9.32
CA GLU A 52 10.49 -3.90 10.36
C GLU A 52 9.80 -2.55 10.20
N ILE A 53 10.56 -1.50 9.85
CA ILE A 53 9.99 -0.18 9.56
C ILE A 53 9.07 -0.24 8.33
N LEU A 54 9.50 -0.94 7.27
CA LEU A 54 8.69 -1.16 6.07
C LEU A 54 7.39 -1.90 6.37
N GLU A 55 7.41 -2.95 7.20
CA GLU A 55 6.19 -3.64 7.62
C GLU A 55 5.22 -2.72 8.38
N MET A 56 5.73 -1.88 9.29
CA MET A 56 4.91 -0.91 10.03
C MET A 56 4.27 0.11 9.09
N GLU A 57 5.05 0.67 8.17
CA GLU A 57 4.57 1.63 7.17
C GLU A 57 3.49 0.99 6.28
N LEU A 58 3.74 -0.20 5.70
CA LEU A 58 2.76 -0.89 4.86
C LEU A 58 1.43 -1.17 5.59
N ARG A 59 1.47 -1.53 6.87
CA ARG A 59 0.26 -1.71 7.72
C ARG A 59 -0.46 -0.39 7.99
N PHE A 60 0.29 0.70 8.21
CA PHE A 60 -0.28 2.03 8.32
C PHE A 60 -1.02 2.41 7.04
N TRP A 61 -0.44 2.12 5.88
CA TRP A 61 -1.05 2.36 4.58
C TRP A 61 -2.28 1.50 4.29
N GLY A 62 -2.25 0.22 4.64
CA GLY A 62 -3.44 -0.64 4.50
C GLY A 62 -4.60 -0.11 5.34
N THR A 63 -4.31 0.32 6.57
CA THR A 63 -5.28 0.98 7.45
C THR A 63 -5.77 2.30 6.85
N PHE A 64 -4.85 3.09 6.32
CA PHE A 64 -5.14 4.36 5.69
C PHE A 64 -6.06 4.22 4.48
N ILE A 65 -5.75 3.32 3.54
CA ILE A 65 -6.57 3.05 2.35
C ILE A 65 -7.97 2.57 2.77
N LYS A 66 -8.06 1.73 3.80
CA LYS A 66 -9.34 1.26 4.32
C LYS A 66 -10.21 2.37 4.89
N TYR A 67 -9.61 3.37 5.54
CA TYR A 67 -10.32 4.43 6.24
C TYR A 67 -10.14 5.84 5.63
N HIS A 68 -9.58 5.97 4.42
CA HIS A 68 -9.26 7.26 3.79
C HIS A 68 -10.48 8.18 3.70
N HIS A 69 -11.67 7.61 3.43
CA HIS A 69 -12.94 8.31 3.34
C HIS A 69 -13.43 8.90 4.68
N VAL A 70 -13.02 8.32 5.82
CA VAL A 70 -13.30 8.84 7.17
C VAL A 70 -12.19 9.79 7.61
N LEU A 71 -10.96 9.50 7.22
CA LEU A 71 -9.79 10.18 7.74
C LEU A 71 -9.54 11.51 7.05
N LEU A 72 -9.64 11.63 5.71
CA LEU A 72 -9.04 12.75 5.00
C LEU A 72 -9.70 13.10 3.66
N PRO A 73 -10.45 14.22 3.58
CA PRO A 73 -10.75 14.88 2.31
C PRO A 73 -9.52 15.57 1.67
N ASP A 74 -8.48 15.97 2.43
CA ASP A 74 -7.42 16.91 1.99
C ASP A 74 -5.95 16.46 2.15
N SER A 75 -5.66 15.16 2.30
CA SER A 75 -4.30 14.70 2.69
C SER A 75 -3.32 14.26 1.60
N LEU A 76 -3.71 14.35 0.33
CA LEU A 76 -2.97 13.80 -0.81
C LEU A 76 -1.47 14.18 -0.85
N VAL A 77 -1.09 15.38 -0.39
CA VAL A 77 0.31 15.84 -0.39
C VAL A 77 1.18 15.08 0.63
N LYS A 78 0.64 14.76 1.83
CA LYS A 78 1.35 13.92 2.82
C LYS A 78 1.47 12.48 2.31
N LEU A 79 0.44 12.03 1.60
CA LEU A 79 0.34 10.71 0.99
C LEU A 79 1.48 10.48 -0.03
N VAL A 80 1.67 11.41 -0.97
CA VAL A 80 2.74 11.32 -1.98
C VAL A 80 4.14 11.32 -1.34
N LYS A 81 4.35 12.06 -0.25
CA LYS A 81 5.65 12.07 0.44
C LYS A 81 5.95 10.74 1.11
N ASN A 82 4.98 10.15 1.79
CA ASN A 82 5.14 8.85 2.45
C ASN A 82 5.30 7.72 1.43
N ALA A 83 4.59 7.76 0.30
CA ALA A 83 4.76 6.79 -0.79
C ALA A 83 6.19 6.82 -1.38
N LYS A 84 6.76 8.01 -1.56
CA LYS A 84 8.17 8.16 -2.01
C LYS A 84 9.18 7.59 -1.02
N LEU A 85 8.90 7.70 0.28
CA LEU A 85 9.76 7.13 1.32
C LEU A 85 9.73 5.60 1.27
N ILE A 86 8.55 5.00 1.15
CA ILE A 86 8.39 3.54 1.03
C ILE A 86 9.08 3.00 -0.22
N VAL A 87 8.87 3.63 -1.38
CA VAL A 87 9.54 3.22 -2.61
C VAL A 87 11.06 3.22 -2.41
N ARG A 88 11.62 4.26 -1.76
CA ARG A 88 13.06 4.31 -1.47
C ARG A 88 13.51 3.21 -0.50
N MET A 89 12.72 2.90 0.52
CA MET A 89 13.04 1.83 1.47
C MET A 89 12.94 0.45 0.82
N LEU A 90 11.94 0.21 -0.03
CA LEU A 90 11.82 -1.00 -0.83
C LEU A 90 13.02 -1.17 -1.75
N TYR A 91 13.44 -0.10 -2.46
CA TYR A 91 14.66 -0.16 -3.28
C TYR A 91 15.90 -0.55 -2.48
N ARG A 92 16.07 -0.07 -1.25
CA ARG A 92 17.22 -0.46 -0.41
C ARG A 92 17.17 -1.92 0.01
N VAL A 93 16.01 -2.37 0.46
CA VAL A 93 15.82 -3.77 0.87
C VAL A 93 15.98 -4.72 -0.32
N PHE A 94 15.56 -4.32 -1.53
CA PHE A 94 15.69 -5.14 -2.72
C PHE A 94 17.07 -5.04 -3.41
N ASP A 95 17.70 -3.88 -3.51
CA ASP A 95 19.06 -3.73 -4.10
C ASP A 95 20.15 -4.37 -3.21
N GLY A 96 19.89 -4.52 -1.90
CA GLY A 96 20.76 -5.25 -0.97
C GLY A 96 20.70 -6.77 -1.10
N ILE A 97 19.74 -7.30 -1.87
CA ILE A 97 19.61 -8.73 -2.16
C ILE A 97 20.17 -8.95 -3.57
N PRO A 98 21.30 -9.66 -3.75
CA PRO A 98 21.77 -9.99 -5.08
C PRO A 98 20.68 -10.80 -5.80
N ASP A 99 20.31 -10.33 -6.99
CA ASP A 99 19.39 -11.03 -7.89
C ASP A 99 20.09 -12.31 -8.38
N GLU A 100 19.98 -13.39 -7.61
CA GLU A 100 20.35 -14.73 -8.07
C GLU A 100 19.24 -15.22 -9.01
N CYS A 101 19.33 -14.78 -10.28
CA CYS A 101 18.75 -15.47 -11.44
C CYS A 101 19.57 -16.71 -11.81
#